data_AF-A0A8H4A5X5-F1
#
_entry.id   AF-A0A8H4A5X5-F1
#
_cell.length_a   1.000
_cell.length_b   1.000
_cell.length_c   1.000
_cell.angle_alpha   90.00
_cell.angle_beta   90.00
_cell.angle_gamma   90.00
#
_symmetry.space_group_name_H-M   'P 1'
#
loop_
_entity.id
_entity.type
_entity.pdbx_description
1 polymer ?
#
loop_
_entity_poly.entity_id
_entity_poly.type
_entity_poly.pdbx_seq_one_letter_code
_entity_poly.pdbx_strand_id
1 'polypeptide(L)'
;MAIPRDSSQLANIINTMVRSAVICVLYAVQSIAINFSQFAALLIWPLNKNLFRNIIIHTQKCYGILLVTITQFFAPCEVIITTDESAKGVLSPTCKFNFPDRMILIGNHQIYADWIYIWAFSYMSNMHGAVKIILKASLKWMPIFGWVSNYIYILFIWSYHLGDRNEEKASKIPMLK
;
A
#
# COMPACT_ATOMS: atom_id res chain seq x y z
N MET A 1 14.29 22.51 -15.36
CA MET A 1 14.80 22.49 -13.97
C MET A 1 15.53 23.80 -13.75
N ALA A 2 15.00 24.72 -12.95
CA ALA A 2 15.63 26.02 -12.74
C ALA A 2 16.89 25.84 -11.87
N ILE A 3 17.99 26.50 -12.24
CA ILE A 3 19.24 26.53 -11.47
C ILE A 3 18.93 27.27 -10.15
N PRO A 4 19.26 26.71 -8.96
CA PRO A 4 19.00 27.36 -7.68
C PRO A 4 19.68 28.72 -7.63
N ARG A 5 18.92 29.77 -7.29
CA ARG A 5 19.43 31.16 -7.31
C ARG A 5 20.09 31.58 -5.99
N ASP A 6 19.85 30.83 -4.91
CA ASP A 6 20.46 31.07 -3.59
C ASP A 6 20.88 29.74 -2.88
N SER A 7 21.74 29.85 -1.88
CA SER A 7 22.30 28.72 -1.11
C SER A 7 21.28 27.97 -0.24
N SER A 8 20.22 28.62 0.21
CA SER A 8 19.11 28.02 0.96
C SER A 8 18.21 27.16 0.07
N GLN A 9 17.97 27.58 -1.18
CA GLN A 9 17.25 26.77 -2.18
C GLN A 9 18.02 25.50 -2.50
N LEU A 10 19.34 25.60 -2.68
CA LEU A 10 20.20 24.45 -2.90
C LEU A 10 20.16 23.49 -1.71
N ALA A 11 20.26 24.01 -0.47
CA ALA A 11 20.17 23.20 0.74
C ALA A 11 18.81 22.46 0.85
N ASN A 12 17.70 23.14 0.53
CA ASN A 12 16.37 22.53 0.54
C ASN A 12 16.22 21.42 -0.51
N ILE A 13 16.78 21.61 -1.71
CA ILE A 13 16.81 20.58 -2.76
C ILE A 13 17.62 19.37 -2.30
N ILE A 14 18.82 19.59 -1.75
CA ILE A 14 19.68 18.51 -1.23
C ILE A 14 18.94 17.73 -0.13
N ASN A 15 18.35 18.43 0.84
CA ASN A 15 17.58 17.80 1.91
C ASN A 15 16.41 16.97 1.37
N THR A 16 15.71 17.47 0.35
CA THR A 16 14.60 16.75 -0.30
C THR A 16 15.10 15.50 -1.03
N MET A 17 16.23 15.60 -1.75
CA MET A 17 16.84 14.46 -2.43
C MET A 17 17.29 13.39 -1.45
N VAL A 18 17.96 13.78 -0.36
CA VAL A 18 18.40 12.85 0.70
C VAL A 18 17.20 12.16 1.34
N ARG A 19 16.17 12.91 1.75
CA ARG A 19 14.93 12.34 2.32
C ARG A 19 14.27 11.36 1.36
N SER A 20 14.16 11.72 0.08
CA SER A 20 13.56 10.86 -0.94
C SER A 20 14.37 9.58 -1.13
N ALA A 21 15.70 9.67 -1.19
CA ALA A 21 16.58 8.51 -1.31
C ALA A 21 16.43 7.55 -0.12
N VAL A 22 16.38 8.08 1.11
CA VAL A 22 16.16 7.26 2.32
C VAL A 22 14.81 6.54 2.26
N ILE A 23 13.72 7.24 1.90
CA ILE A 23 12.40 6.62 1.75
C ILE A 23 12.43 5.51 0.70
N CYS A 24 13.04 5.76 -0.46
CA CYS A 24 13.16 4.77 -1.53
C CYS A 24 13.93 3.53 -1.08
N VAL A 25 15.04 3.69 -0.36
CA VAL A 25 15.84 2.58 0.16
C VAL A 25 15.05 1.80 1.21
N LEU A 26 14.44 2.47 2.19
CA LEU A 26 13.62 1.81 3.23
C LEU A 26 12.47 1.02 2.61
N TYR A 27 11.77 1.63 1.65
CA TYR A 27 10.66 0.98 0.95
C TYR A 27 11.12 -0.23 0.14
N ALA A 28 12.22 -0.10 -0.61
CA ALA A 28 12.75 -1.17 -1.43
C ALA A 28 13.22 -2.37 -0.58
N VAL A 29 14.02 -2.11 0.47
CA VAL A 29 14.53 -3.16 1.36
C VAL A 29 13.38 -3.92 2.02
N GLN A 30 12.40 -3.20 2.59
CA GLN A 30 11.27 -3.85 3.24
C GLN A 30 10.41 -4.62 2.24
N SER A 31 10.21 -4.08 1.03
CA SER A 31 9.46 -4.77 -0.03
C SER A 31 10.15 -6.06 -0.47
N ILE A 32 11.48 -6.05 -0.62
CA ILE A 32 12.26 -7.26 -0.95
C ILE A 32 12.13 -8.29 0.17
N ALA A 33 12.28 -7.89 1.44
CA ALA A 33 12.14 -8.79 2.58
C ALA A 33 10.75 -9.42 2.68
N ILE A 34 9.69 -8.63 2.43
CA ILE A 34 8.31 -9.12 2.38
C ILE A 34 8.14 -10.13 1.24
N ASN A 35 8.56 -9.80 0.02
CA ASN A 35 8.46 -10.70 -1.12
C ASN A 35 9.20 -12.02 -0.85
N PHE A 36 10.44 -11.94 -0.37
CA PHE A 36 11.23 -13.12 -0.02
C PHE A 36 10.51 -14.01 1.00
N SER A 37 9.97 -13.40 2.06
CA SER A 37 9.21 -14.12 3.10
C SER A 37 7.95 -14.78 2.54
N GLN A 38 7.23 -14.10 1.64
CA GLN A 38 6.03 -14.64 0.99
C GLN A 38 6.37 -15.80 0.04
N PHE A 39 7.45 -15.70 -0.75
CA PHE A 39 7.92 -16.79 -1.60
C PHE A 39 8.39 -18.00 -0.78
N ALA A 40 9.14 -17.77 0.30
CA ALA A 40 9.52 -18.83 1.22
C ALA A 40 8.29 -19.52 1.84
N ALA A 41 7.25 -18.76 2.16
CA ALA A 41 6.00 -19.31 2.69
C ALA A 41 5.29 -20.26 1.70
N LEU A 42 5.47 -20.10 0.39
CA LEU A 42 4.88 -21.00 -0.61
C LEU A 42 5.41 -22.43 -0.50
N LEU A 43 6.66 -22.60 -0.06
CA LEU A 43 7.23 -23.92 0.20
C LEU A 43 6.52 -24.62 1.38
N ILE A 44 5.97 -23.84 2.31
CA ILE A 44 5.25 -24.32 3.50
C ILE A 44 3.77 -24.56 3.19
N TRP A 45 3.20 -23.89 2.19
CA TRP A 45 1.78 -23.97 1.83
C TRP A 45 1.20 -25.40 1.69
N PRO A 46 1.85 -26.36 0.97
CA PRO A 46 1.31 -27.71 0.85
C PRO A 46 1.39 -28.50 2.16
N LEU A 47 2.31 -28.15 3.06
CA LEU A 47 2.55 -28.87 4.32
C LEU A 47 1.67 -28.34 5.46
N ASN A 48 1.53 -27.01 5.58
CA ASN A 48 0.78 -26.39 6.66
C ASN A 48 0.14 -25.07 6.21
N LYS A 49 -1.14 -25.15 5.86
CA LYS A 49 -1.93 -24.00 5.42
C LYS A 49 -2.11 -22.93 6.51
N ASN A 50 -2.12 -23.31 7.79
CA ASN A 50 -2.30 -22.36 8.89
C ASN A 50 -1.03 -21.55 9.13
N LEU A 51 0.13 -22.21 9.12
CA LEU A 51 1.42 -21.53 9.22
C LEU A 51 1.63 -20.60 8.02
N PHE A 52 1.33 -21.06 6.81
CA PHE A 52 1.34 -20.22 5.61
C PHE A 52 0.51 -18.95 5.80
N ARG A 53 -0.76 -19.07 6.21
CA ARG A 53 -1.65 -17.93 6.45
C ARG A 53 -1.09 -16.97 7.50
N ASN A 54 -0.53 -17.49 8.60
CA ASN A 54 0.05 -16.68 9.65
C ASN A 54 1.27 -15.88 9.16
N ILE A 55 2.13 -16.49 8.33
CA ILE A 55 3.26 -15.79 7.71
C ILE A 55 2.76 -14.69 6.78
N ILE A 56 1.77 -14.97 5.92
CA ILE A 56 1.19 -13.95 5.03
C ILE A 56 0.62 -12.78 5.84
N ILE A 57 -0.19 -13.05 6.87
CA ILE A 57 -0.75 -12.01 7.74
C ILE A 57 0.36 -11.20 8.43
N HIS A 58 1.43 -11.86 8.88
CA HIS A 58 2.58 -11.17 9.47
C HIS A 58 3.25 -10.23 8.47
N THR A 59 3.49 -10.67 7.23
CA THR A 59 4.07 -9.79 6.19
C THR A 59 3.15 -8.61 5.86
N GLN A 60 1.82 -8.79 5.89
CA GLN A 60 0.85 -7.70 5.71
C GLN A 60 0.91 -6.69 6.85
N LYS A 61 1.07 -7.16 8.10
CA LYS A 61 1.28 -6.27 9.26
C LYS A 61 2.57 -5.46 9.10
N CYS A 62 3.67 -6.10 8.72
CA CYS A 62 4.93 -5.40 8.45
C CYS A 62 4.78 -4.33 7.36
N TYR A 63 4.02 -4.60 6.30
CA TYR A 63 3.72 -3.61 5.27
C TYR A 63 2.95 -2.41 5.82
N GLY A 64 1.91 -2.64 6.63
CA GLY A 64 1.18 -1.55 7.28
C GLY A 64 2.05 -0.69 8.20
N ILE A 65 2.94 -1.33 8.97
CA ILE A 65 3.90 -0.63 9.85
C ILE A 65 4.88 0.21 9.04
N LEU A 66 5.39 -0.31 7.91
CA LEU A 66 6.26 0.45 7.01
C LEU A 66 5.57 1.73 6.52
N LEU A 67 4.32 1.63 6.07
CA LEU A 67 3.56 2.78 5.58
C LEU A 67 3.38 3.83 6.67
N VAL A 68 3.01 3.42 7.90
CA VAL A 68 2.88 4.33 9.05
C VAL A 68 4.22 4.95 9.43
N THR A 69 5.30 4.17 9.36
CA THR A 69 6.65 4.66 9.67
C THR A 69 7.06 5.73 8.65
N ILE A 70 6.86 5.49 7.35
CA ILE A 70 7.21 6.46 6.31
C ILE A 70 6.40 7.76 6.49
N THR A 71 5.11 7.67 6.79
CA THR A 71 4.30 8.89 7.03
C THR A 71 4.75 9.63 8.28
N GLN A 72 4.95 8.94 9.41
CA GLN A 72 5.34 9.58 10.66
C GLN A 72 6.69 10.29 10.59
N PHE A 73 7.70 9.66 9.99
CA PHE A 73 9.06 10.22 9.98
C PHE A 73 9.32 11.20 8.84
N PHE A 74 8.67 11.02 7.69
CA PHE A 74 9.00 11.78 6.49
C PHE A 74 7.90 12.71 6.00
N ALA A 75 6.65 12.51 6.41
CA ALA A 75 5.52 13.35 6.01
C ALA A 75 4.51 13.49 7.18
N PRO A 76 4.94 14.01 8.35
CA PRO A 76 4.03 14.20 9.46
C PRO A 76 2.93 15.16 9.02
N CYS A 77 1.67 14.75 9.21
CA CYS A 77 0.50 15.53 8.88
C CYS A 77 -0.48 15.54 10.03
N GLU A 78 -1.19 16.65 10.18
CA GLU A 78 -2.33 16.75 11.07
C GLU A 78 -3.56 16.23 10.32
N VAL A 79 -4.21 15.22 10.89
CA VAL A 79 -5.44 14.64 10.33
C VAL A 79 -6.60 15.01 11.24
N ILE A 80 -7.50 15.83 10.72
CA ILE A 80 -8.72 16.22 11.42
C ILE A 80 -9.83 15.24 11.03
N ILE A 81 -10.34 14.50 12.01
CA ILE A 81 -11.42 13.53 11.82
C ILE A 81 -12.69 14.12 12.42
N THR A 82 -13.69 14.34 11.56
CA THR A 82 -15.02 14.76 11.97
C THR A 82 -15.99 13.62 11.75
N THR A 83 -16.82 13.33 12.75
CA THR A 83 -17.81 12.26 12.72
C THR A 83 -19.19 12.83 12.98
N ASP A 84 -20.19 12.35 12.24
CA ASP A 84 -21.59 12.59 12.56
C ASP A 84 -22.10 11.64 13.66
N GLU A 85 -23.35 11.80 14.09
CA GLU A 85 -23.93 10.99 15.16
C GLU A 85 -23.95 9.48 14.86
N SER A 86 -24.04 9.09 13.59
CA SER A 86 -24.04 7.67 13.20
C SER A 86 -22.71 6.97 13.44
N ALA A 87 -21.60 7.72 13.50
CA ALA A 87 -20.25 7.21 13.75
C ALA A 87 -19.83 7.36 15.22
N LYS A 88 -20.78 7.60 16.14
CA LYS A 88 -20.51 7.70 17.57
C LYS A 88 -19.85 6.43 18.10
N GLY A 89 -18.71 6.58 18.76
CA GLY A 89 -17.95 5.45 19.33
C GLY A 89 -16.99 4.75 18.36
N VAL A 90 -16.93 5.17 17.09
CA VAL A 90 -15.92 4.70 16.13
C VAL A 90 -14.52 5.21 16.50
N LEU A 91 -14.42 6.40 17.07
CA LEU A 91 -13.17 6.98 17.56
C LEU A 91 -13.20 7.05 19.09
N SER A 92 -12.18 6.48 19.73
CA SER A 92 -12.00 6.61 21.18
C SER A 92 -11.41 7.99 21.53
N PRO A 93 -11.56 8.46 22.79
CA PRO A 93 -10.86 9.65 23.28
C PRO A 93 -9.32 9.54 23.21
N THR A 94 -8.79 8.33 23.03
CA THR A 94 -7.35 8.05 22.90
C THR A 94 -6.89 7.96 21.44
N CYS A 95 -7.69 8.48 20.49
CA CYS A 95 -7.42 8.45 19.05
C CYS A 95 -7.24 7.03 18.47
N LYS A 96 -7.85 6.03 19.09
CA LYS A 96 -7.93 4.67 18.55
C LYS A 96 -9.25 4.47 17.83
N PHE A 97 -9.19 3.80 16.69
CA PHE A 97 -10.39 3.41 15.98
C PHE A 97 -10.95 2.10 16.55
N ASN A 98 -12.23 2.11 16.88
CA ASN A 98 -13.01 0.94 17.26
C ASN A 98 -13.83 0.46 16.06
N PHE A 99 -13.13 -0.11 15.08
CA PHE A 99 -13.78 -0.67 13.90
C PHE A 99 -14.39 -2.05 14.22
N PRO A 100 -15.51 -2.41 13.58
CA PRO A 100 -16.04 -3.76 13.66
C PRO A 100 -15.10 -4.75 12.96
N ASP A 101 -15.24 -6.05 13.29
CA ASP A 101 -14.40 -7.14 12.74
C ASP A 101 -14.32 -7.16 11.20
N ARG A 102 -15.38 -6.69 10.53
CA ARG A 102 -15.46 -6.59 9.07
C ARG A 102 -16.15 -5.27 8.71
N MET A 103 -15.54 -4.53 7.81
CA MET A 103 -16.05 -3.25 7.32
C MET A 103 -15.65 -3.05 5.86
N ILE A 104 -16.48 -2.34 5.11
CA ILE A 104 -16.12 -1.78 3.81
C ILE A 104 -15.92 -0.28 4.02
N LEU A 105 -14.68 0.19 3.84
CA LEU A 105 -14.37 1.61 3.87
C LEU A 105 -14.48 2.16 2.45
N ILE A 106 -15.36 3.13 2.26
CA ILE A 106 -15.53 3.84 0.99
C ILE A 106 -15.03 5.27 1.22
N GLY A 107 -13.99 5.67 0.49
CA GLY A 107 -13.43 7.00 0.55
C GLY A 107 -13.46 7.65 -0.83
N ASN A 108 -13.62 8.96 -0.86
CA ASN A 108 -13.32 9.73 -2.07
C ASN A 108 -11.80 9.70 -2.31
N HIS A 109 -11.37 9.52 -3.56
CA HIS A 109 -9.96 9.55 -3.92
C HIS A 109 -9.59 10.93 -4.47
N GLN A 110 -9.01 11.77 -3.62
CA GLN A 110 -8.63 13.14 -3.94
C GLN A 110 -7.14 13.28 -4.25
N ILE A 111 -6.27 12.55 -3.53
CA ILE A 111 -4.83 12.58 -3.74
C ILE A 111 -4.23 11.17 -3.80
N TYR A 112 -3.12 11.01 -4.53
CA TYR A 112 -2.48 9.70 -4.72
C TYR A 112 -2.10 8.97 -3.42
N ALA A 113 -1.94 9.70 -2.31
CA ALA A 113 -1.56 9.15 -1.02
C ALA A 113 -2.75 8.70 -0.14
N ASP A 114 -4.01 8.90 -0.56
CA ASP A 114 -5.19 8.63 0.28
C ASP A 114 -5.22 7.22 0.85
N TRP A 115 -4.80 6.24 0.05
CA TRP A 115 -4.79 4.84 0.46
C TRP A 115 -3.83 4.59 1.62
N ILE A 116 -2.75 5.36 1.78
CA ILE A 116 -1.81 5.22 2.90
C ILE A 116 -2.51 5.56 4.22
N TYR A 117 -3.41 6.53 4.25
CA TYR A 117 -4.17 6.89 5.45
C TYR A 117 -5.09 5.76 5.92
N ILE A 118 -5.63 4.95 4.99
CA ILE A 118 -6.43 3.76 5.35
C ILE A 118 -5.58 2.78 6.17
N TRP A 119 -4.32 2.58 5.81
CA TRP A 119 -3.40 1.76 6.60
C TRP A 119 -3.06 2.39 7.95
N ALA A 120 -2.92 3.72 8.02
CA ALA A 120 -2.72 4.42 9.29
C ALA A 120 -3.92 4.27 10.24
N PHE A 121 -5.15 4.44 9.73
CA PHE A 121 -6.36 4.24 10.51
C PHE A 121 -6.50 2.78 10.97
N SER A 122 -6.20 1.84 10.08
CA SER A 122 -6.20 0.41 10.39
C SER A 122 -5.09 0.04 11.38
N TYR A 123 -3.98 0.77 11.40
CA TYR A 123 -2.93 0.58 12.40
C TYR A 123 -3.41 1.01 13.79
N MET A 124 -4.11 2.15 13.88
CA MET A 124 -4.70 2.64 15.12
C MET A 124 -5.83 1.75 15.67
N SER A 125 -6.42 0.87 14.86
CA SER A 125 -7.36 -0.19 15.29
C SER A 125 -6.72 -1.59 15.43
N ASN A 126 -5.41 -1.73 15.24
CA ASN A 126 -4.71 -3.03 15.22
C ASN A 126 -5.19 -4.01 14.11
N MET A 127 -5.77 -3.47 13.03
CA MET A 127 -6.30 -4.22 11.88
C MET A 127 -5.46 -4.06 10.60
N HIS A 128 -4.31 -3.40 10.65
CA HIS A 128 -3.44 -3.10 9.50
C HIS A 128 -2.94 -4.33 8.71
N GLY A 129 -2.99 -5.53 9.30
CA GLY A 129 -2.71 -6.80 8.60
C GLY A 129 -3.92 -7.40 7.86
N ALA A 130 -5.12 -6.84 8.03
CA ALA A 130 -6.37 -7.32 7.44
C ALA A 130 -6.92 -6.40 6.34
N VAL A 131 -6.17 -5.35 5.98
CA VAL A 131 -6.57 -4.38 4.95
C VAL A 131 -6.54 -5.04 3.57
N LYS A 132 -7.64 -4.91 2.83
CA LYS A 132 -7.76 -5.32 1.43
C LYS A 132 -8.23 -4.12 0.63
N ILE A 133 -7.52 -3.81 -0.44
CA ILE A 133 -7.86 -2.70 -1.33
C ILE A 133 -8.19 -3.21 -2.72
N ILE A 134 -8.99 -2.43 -3.43
CA ILE A 134 -9.37 -2.71 -4.81
C ILE A 134 -8.52 -1.80 -5.70
N LEU A 135 -7.77 -2.38 -6.64
CA LEU A 135 -6.88 -1.64 -7.54
C LEU A 135 -7.16 -1.96 -9.01
N LYS A 136 -6.65 -1.11 -9.91
CA LYS A 136 -6.70 -1.33 -11.36
C LYS A 136 -5.81 -2.50 -11.78
N ALA A 137 -6.32 -3.40 -12.62
CA ALA A 137 -5.62 -4.61 -13.07
C ALA A 137 -4.22 -4.37 -13.64
N SER A 138 -3.98 -3.23 -14.31
CA SER A 138 -2.67 -2.87 -14.87
C SER A 138 -1.56 -2.78 -13.82
N LEU A 139 -1.89 -2.52 -12.54
CA LEU A 139 -0.92 -2.41 -11.46
C LEU A 139 -0.34 -3.78 -11.03
N LYS A 140 -0.97 -4.89 -11.42
CA LYS A 140 -0.44 -6.25 -11.19
C LYS A 140 0.93 -6.47 -11.83
N TRP A 141 1.23 -5.75 -12.91
CA TRP A 141 2.46 -5.94 -13.69
C TRP A 141 3.63 -5.06 -13.24
N MET A 142 3.44 -4.21 -12.23
CA MET A 142 4.54 -3.42 -11.71
C MET A 142 5.56 -4.32 -10.98
N PRO A 143 6.87 -4.22 -11.27
CA PRO A 143 7.88 -4.96 -10.54
C PRO A 143 7.84 -4.56 -9.06
N ILE A 144 8.14 -5.51 -8.17
CA ILE A 144 8.12 -5.35 -6.69
C ILE A 144 6.70 -5.20 -6.12
N PHE A 145 5.90 -4.25 -6.62
CA PHE A 145 4.52 -4.01 -6.16
C PHE A 145 3.55 -5.11 -6.60
N GLY A 146 3.61 -5.51 -7.87
CA GLY A 146 2.76 -6.53 -8.46
C GLY A 146 3.01 -7.92 -7.87
N TRP A 147 4.25 -8.23 -7.52
CA TRP A 147 4.62 -9.50 -6.90
C TRP A 147 4.01 -9.66 -5.51
N VAL A 148 4.07 -8.60 -4.69
CA VAL A 148 3.40 -8.50 -3.38
C VAL A 148 1.88 -8.59 -3.53
N SER A 149 1.32 -7.98 -4.57
CA SER A 149 -0.13 -7.88 -4.77
C SER A 149 -0.86 -9.20 -5.06
N ASN A 150 -0.14 -10.25 -5.46
CA ASN A 150 -0.76 -11.56 -5.67
C ASN A 150 -1.06 -12.28 -4.33
N TYR A 151 -0.38 -11.88 -3.24
CA TYR A 151 -0.53 -12.48 -1.91
C TYR A 151 -1.12 -11.52 -0.88
N ILE A 152 -0.87 -10.21 -1.02
CA ILE A 152 -1.66 -9.16 -0.38
C ILE A 152 -2.92 -9.02 -1.22
N TYR A 153 -4.04 -9.57 -0.76
CA TYR A 153 -5.37 -9.58 -1.41
C TYR A 153 -5.81 -8.21 -1.96
N ILE A 154 -5.23 -7.82 -3.08
CA ILE A 154 -5.62 -6.70 -3.91
C ILE A 154 -6.59 -7.27 -4.93
N LEU A 155 -7.84 -6.83 -4.85
CA LEU A 155 -8.84 -7.21 -5.83
C LEU A 155 -8.64 -6.33 -7.05
N PHE A 156 -8.17 -6.95 -8.14
CA PHE A 156 -7.96 -6.26 -9.40
C PHE A 156 -9.26 -6.22 -10.19
N ILE A 157 -9.76 -5.01 -10.46
CA ILE A 157 -10.93 -4.81 -11.31
C ILE A 157 -10.50 -4.45 -12.73
N TRP A 158 -11.18 -5.09 -13.68
CA TRP A 158 -11.15 -4.73 -15.08
C TRP A 158 -12.22 -3.69 -15.38
N SER A 159 -11.82 -2.58 -16.01
CA SER A 159 -12.78 -1.67 -16.62
C SER A 159 -13.02 -2.11 -18.05
N TYR A 160 -14.26 -2.52 -18.37
CA TYR A 160 -14.66 -2.91 -19.74
C TYR A 160 -14.49 -1.78 -20.76
N HIS A 161 -14.40 -0.52 -20.32
CA HIS A 161 -14.35 0.64 -21.22
C HIS A 161 -12.92 1.01 -21.70
N LEU A 162 -11.86 0.36 -21.19
CA LEU A 162 -10.47 0.74 -21.47
C LEU A 162 -9.56 -0.43 -21.92
N GLY A 163 -10.11 -1.63 -22.13
CA GLY A 163 -9.37 -2.80 -22.65
C GLY A 163 -9.00 -2.70 -24.14
N ASP A 164 -9.62 -1.82 -24.90
CA ASP A 164 -9.71 -1.96 -26.37
C ASP A 164 -8.80 -1.05 -27.22
N ARG A 165 -7.64 -0.60 -26.72
CA ARG A 165 -6.67 0.10 -27.61
C ARG A 165 -5.25 -0.43 -27.61
N ASN A 166 -4.82 -1.11 -26.56
CA ASN A 166 -3.47 -1.66 -26.47
C ASN A 166 -3.41 -3.19 -26.51
N GLU A 167 -4.52 -3.89 -26.26
CA GLU A 167 -4.54 -5.37 -26.24
C GLU A 167 -4.81 -6.00 -27.62
N GLU A 168 -5.51 -5.29 -28.52
CA GLU A 168 -5.67 -5.72 -29.92
C GLU A 168 -4.32 -5.80 -30.67
N LYS A 169 -3.29 -5.10 -30.19
CA LYS A 169 -1.91 -5.22 -30.71
C LYS A 169 -1.14 -6.38 -30.07
N ALA A 170 -1.47 -6.78 -28.84
CA ALA A 170 -0.80 -7.88 -28.14
C ALA A 170 -1.34 -9.26 -28.58
N SER A 171 -2.60 -9.35 -29.01
CA SER A 171 -3.21 -10.60 -29.51
C SER A 171 -2.79 -10.99 -30.93
N LYS A 172 -1.99 -10.15 -31.62
CA LYS A 172 -1.48 -10.39 -32.98
C LYS A 172 -0.08 -11.03 -33.03
N ILE A 173 0.41 -11.59 -31.92
CA ILE A 173 1.57 -12.48 -31.98
C ILE A 173 1.05 -13.87 -32.40
N PRO A 174 1.43 -14.39 -33.57
CA PRO A 174 0.93 -15.66 -34.04
C PRO A 174 1.49 -16.76 -33.13
N MET A 175 0.65 -17.30 -32.25
CA MET A 175 0.99 -18.53 -31.54
C MET A 175 1.07 -19.65 -32.57
N LEU A 176 2.27 -20.21 -32.69
CA LEU A 176 2.52 -21.47 -33.39
C LEU A 176 1.55 -22.52 -32.86
N LYS A 177 0.90 -23.20 -33.81
CA LYS A 177 -0.01 -24.33 -33.59
C LYS A 177 0.66 -25.47 -32.84
#